data_AF-A0A1H1UE24-F1
#
_entry.id   AF-A0A1H1UE24-F1
#
_cell.length_a   1.000
_cell.length_b   1.000
_cell.length_c   1.000
_cell.angle_alpha   90.00
_cell.angle_beta   90.00
_cell.angle_gamma   90.00
#
_symmetry.space_group_name_H-M   'P 1'
#
loop_
_entity.id
_entity.type
_entity.pdbx_description
1 polymer ?
#
loop_
_entity_poly.entity_id
_entity_poly.type
_entity_poly.pdbx_seq_one_letter_code
_entity_poly.pdbx_strand_id
1 'polypeptide(L)'
;MNKQPSPAAETLALDALPGGYQSIENGMPPALKECLRKAARVVLVANNPAITQADFQALNIGADDVVVSFNTCVLAPLLSPHSVNLFVHGFNAPDAYFFGLPYGPEVQRLFAQNPARCFTMLVGCTGEMCPLPSVALYWERIPLPPLWNYPVDRPGGKRYVGPTTGFNALVLLDWLRGHAGYSYQLMTLGFSNEAGKRWGGHAWDYEREWLQQADVIVTPLRRRSWWQKLFNRQ
;
A
#
# COMPACT_ATOMS: atom_id res chain seq x y z
N MET A 1 -13.75 43.42 6.81
CA MET A 1 -13.43 41.98 6.84
C MET A 1 -13.53 41.44 5.43
N ASN A 2 -12.40 41.30 4.75
CA ASN A 2 -12.33 40.71 3.42
C ASN A 2 -12.54 39.20 3.55
N LYS A 3 -13.67 38.69 3.04
CA LYS A 3 -13.84 37.28 2.76
C LYS A 3 -12.90 36.92 1.60
N GLN A 4 -11.82 36.20 1.88
CA GLN A 4 -11.08 35.52 0.83
C GLN A 4 -12.02 34.52 0.14
N PRO A 5 -12.07 34.47 -1.20
CA PRO A 5 -12.80 33.41 -1.89
C PRO A 5 -12.11 32.07 -1.62
N SER A 6 -12.92 31.07 -1.24
CA SER A 6 -12.54 29.66 -1.28
C SER A 6 -11.93 29.36 -2.65
N PRO A 7 -10.78 28.66 -2.75
CA PRO A 7 -10.31 28.20 -4.04
C PRO A 7 -11.41 27.32 -4.61
N ALA A 8 -11.91 27.73 -5.79
CA ALA A 8 -12.84 26.94 -6.57
C ALA A 8 -12.23 25.55 -6.71
N ALA A 9 -12.97 24.53 -6.27
CA ALA A 9 -12.75 23.19 -6.75
C ALA A 9 -12.84 23.29 -8.28
N GLU A 10 -11.70 23.23 -8.97
CA GLU A 10 -11.70 22.77 -10.33
C GLU A 10 -12.36 21.40 -10.27
N THR A 11 -13.63 21.36 -10.65
CA THR A 11 -14.37 20.14 -10.90
C THR A 11 -13.70 19.51 -12.10
N LEU A 12 -12.52 18.91 -11.89
CA LEU A 12 -11.92 18.00 -12.84
C LEU A 12 -13.06 17.05 -13.20
N ALA A 13 -13.35 16.88 -14.48
CA ALA A 13 -14.30 15.87 -14.95
C ALA A 13 -13.62 14.52 -14.74
N LEU A 14 -13.57 14.09 -13.48
CA LEU A 14 -12.79 12.96 -12.99
C LEU A 14 -13.14 11.70 -13.77
N ASP A 15 -14.42 11.52 -14.09
CA ASP A 15 -14.95 10.41 -14.88
C ASP A 15 -14.38 10.33 -16.31
N ALA A 16 -13.90 11.43 -16.88
CA ALA A 16 -13.29 11.47 -18.21
C ALA A 16 -11.81 11.07 -18.21
N LEU A 17 -11.19 10.94 -17.03
CA LEU A 17 -9.80 10.50 -16.89
C LEU A 17 -9.72 8.97 -16.74
N PRO A 18 -8.61 8.34 -17.19
CA PRO A 18 -8.46 6.90 -17.08
C PRO A 18 -8.54 6.39 -15.63
N GLY A 19 -9.42 5.41 -15.39
CA GLY A 19 -9.76 4.90 -14.06
C GLY A 19 -10.67 5.81 -13.23
N GLY A 20 -11.05 7.00 -13.71
CA GLY A 20 -11.83 7.96 -12.93
C GLY A 20 -13.28 7.59 -12.68
N TYR A 21 -13.86 6.78 -13.58
CA TYR A 21 -15.20 6.22 -13.45
C TYR A 21 -15.34 5.16 -12.34
N GLN A 22 -14.23 4.66 -11.79
CA GLN A 22 -14.27 3.56 -10.84
C GLN A 22 -14.73 4.04 -9.46
N SER A 23 -15.58 3.24 -8.82
CA SER A 23 -15.94 3.50 -7.43
C SER A 23 -14.81 3.01 -6.51
N ILE A 24 -14.30 3.91 -5.66
CA ILE A 24 -13.24 3.60 -4.70
C ILE A 24 -13.70 2.50 -3.75
N GLU A 25 -14.86 2.66 -3.12
CA GLU A 25 -15.36 1.65 -2.19
C GLU A 25 -15.72 0.34 -2.89
N ASN A 26 -16.38 0.39 -4.06
CA ASN A 26 -16.84 -0.84 -4.73
C ASN A 26 -15.70 -1.64 -5.36
N GLY A 27 -14.49 -1.07 -5.45
CA GLY A 27 -13.28 -1.81 -5.82
C GLY A 27 -12.85 -2.87 -4.80
N MET A 28 -13.39 -2.84 -3.57
CA MET A 28 -13.05 -3.82 -2.52
C MET A 28 -14.16 -4.86 -2.29
N PRO A 29 -13.81 -6.14 -2.06
CA PRO A 29 -14.78 -7.15 -1.70
C PRO A 29 -15.40 -6.87 -0.31
N PRO A 30 -16.67 -7.21 -0.08
CA PRO A 30 -17.36 -6.94 1.19
C PRO A 30 -16.63 -7.48 2.43
N ALA A 31 -16.03 -8.66 2.32
CA ALA A 31 -15.28 -9.28 3.43
C ALA A 31 -14.04 -8.44 3.83
N LEU A 32 -13.32 -7.88 2.86
CA LEU A 32 -12.19 -6.99 3.15
C LEU A 32 -12.67 -5.69 3.80
N LYS A 33 -13.77 -5.10 3.33
CA LYS A 33 -14.37 -3.91 3.96
C LYS A 33 -14.68 -4.17 5.43
N GLU A 34 -15.30 -5.31 5.73
CA GLU A 34 -15.65 -5.68 7.10
C GLU A 34 -14.42 -5.87 8.00
N CYS A 35 -13.38 -6.54 7.48
CA CYS A 35 -12.10 -6.66 8.18
C CYS A 35 -11.48 -5.29 8.48
N LEU A 36 -11.48 -4.37 7.51
CA LEU A 36 -10.95 -3.02 7.67
C LEU A 36 -11.77 -2.20 8.67
N ARG A 37 -13.10 -2.31 8.68
CA ARG A 37 -13.96 -1.59 9.65
C ARG A 37 -13.75 -2.06 11.08
N LYS A 38 -13.50 -3.35 11.27
CA LYS A 38 -13.20 -3.96 12.59
C LYS A 38 -11.74 -3.82 13.01
N ALA A 39 -10.87 -3.38 12.11
CA ALA A 39 -9.45 -3.35 12.39
C ALA A 39 -9.12 -2.35 13.51
N ALA A 40 -8.29 -2.77 14.46
CA ALA A 40 -7.68 -1.85 15.42
C ALA A 40 -6.57 -1.03 14.72
N ARG A 41 -5.75 -1.71 13.90
CA ARG A 41 -4.65 -1.11 13.17
C ARG A 41 -4.55 -1.69 11.77
N VAL A 42 -4.12 -0.84 10.84
CA VAL A 42 -3.68 -1.25 9.51
C VAL A 42 -2.19 -0.92 9.41
N VAL A 43 -1.36 -1.96 9.27
CA VAL A 43 0.10 -1.84 9.28
C VAL A 43 0.66 -2.15 7.91
N LEU A 44 1.14 -1.11 7.22
CA LEU A 44 1.83 -1.25 5.94
C LEU A 44 3.28 -1.63 6.20
N VAL A 45 3.65 -2.83 5.77
CA VAL A 45 5.00 -3.36 5.94
C VAL A 45 5.73 -3.25 4.61
N ALA A 46 6.69 -2.32 4.53
CA ALA A 46 7.47 -2.11 3.32
C ALA A 46 8.17 -3.40 2.88
N ASN A 47 8.38 -3.54 1.58
CA ASN A 47 9.31 -4.54 1.04
C ASN A 47 10.76 -4.07 1.32
N ASN A 48 11.14 -4.08 2.60
CA ASN A 48 12.42 -3.60 3.11
C ASN A 48 13.15 -4.76 3.81
N PRO A 49 14.26 -5.27 3.24
CA PRO A 49 15.00 -6.41 3.81
C PRO A 49 15.72 -6.08 5.11
N ALA A 50 15.77 -4.80 5.50
CA ALA A 50 16.31 -4.40 6.79
C ALA A 50 15.35 -4.74 7.95
N ILE A 51 14.05 -4.94 7.67
CA ILE A 51 13.07 -5.39 8.66
C ILE A 51 13.46 -6.77 9.17
N THR A 52 13.51 -6.91 10.49
CA THR A 52 13.82 -8.15 11.20
C THR A 52 12.59 -8.76 11.84
N GLN A 53 12.72 -10.01 12.29
CA GLN A 53 11.72 -10.64 13.14
C GLN A 53 11.46 -9.84 14.44
N ALA A 54 12.50 -9.22 15.01
CA ALA A 54 12.36 -8.41 16.23
C ALA A 54 11.56 -7.12 15.98
N ASP A 55 11.68 -6.52 14.80
CA ASP A 55 10.85 -5.38 14.40
C ASP A 55 9.38 -5.81 14.29
N PHE A 56 9.13 -6.97 13.66
CA PHE A 56 7.79 -7.49 13.49
C PHE A 56 7.14 -7.91 14.81
N GLN A 57 7.89 -8.56 15.70
CA GLN A 57 7.44 -8.90 17.06
C GLN A 57 7.12 -7.65 17.90
N ALA A 58 7.87 -6.56 17.71
CA ALA A 58 7.63 -5.30 18.41
C ALA A 58 6.27 -4.68 18.08
N LEU A 59 5.75 -4.93 16.89
CA LEU A 59 4.41 -4.47 16.50
C LEU A 59 3.31 -5.17 17.29
N ASN A 60 3.59 -6.35 17.89
CA ASN A 60 2.61 -7.16 18.60
C ASN A 60 1.33 -7.35 17.78
N ILE A 61 1.47 -7.83 16.55
CA ILE A 61 0.35 -8.03 15.61
C ILE A 61 -0.63 -9.06 16.18
N GLY A 62 -1.89 -8.66 16.34
CA GLY A 62 -3.00 -9.46 16.83
C GLY A 62 -4.02 -9.81 15.75
N ALA A 63 -5.12 -10.43 16.18
CA ALA A 63 -6.18 -10.87 15.28
C ALA A 63 -7.00 -9.71 14.68
N ASP A 64 -7.04 -8.55 15.34
CA ASP A 64 -7.78 -7.39 14.84
C ASP A 64 -6.89 -6.43 14.03
N ASP A 65 -5.66 -6.83 13.72
CA ASP A 65 -4.78 -6.06 12.85
C ASP A 65 -4.87 -6.54 11.40
N VAL A 66 -4.80 -5.59 10.48
CA VAL A 66 -4.60 -5.83 9.04
C VAL A 66 -3.15 -5.53 8.71
N VAL A 67 -2.42 -6.54 8.23
CA VAL A 67 -1.03 -6.40 7.79
C VAL A 67 -1.00 -6.35 6.27
N VAL A 68 -0.43 -5.27 5.73
CA VAL A 68 -0.36 -5.03 4.29
C VAL A 68 1.06 -5.30 3.80
N SER A 69 1.19 -6.16 2.79
CA SER A 69 2.47 -6.56 2.17
C SER A 69 2.45 -6.32 0.67
N PHE A 70 3.62 -6.09 0.07
CA PHE A 70 3.71 -5.57 -1.30
C PHE A 70 4.47 -6.49 -2.26
N ASN A 71 3.94 -6.59 -3.49
CA ASN A 71 4.53 -7.25 -4.64
C ASN A 71 4.99 -8.68 -4.31
N THR A 72 6.30 -8.93 -4.28
CA THR A 72 6.87 -10.25 -3.97
C THR A 72 6.70 -10.69 -2.52
N CYS A 73 6.17 -9.82 -1.65
CA CYS A 73 5.85 -10.14 -0.26
C CYS A 73 7.03 -10.77 0.49
N VAL A 74 8.22 -10.17 0.41
CA VAL A 74 9.47 -10.77 0.94
C VAL A 74 9.43 -11.05 2.46
N LEU A 75 8.51 -10.41 3.18
CA LEU A 75 8.31 -10.58 4.62
C LEU A 75 7.17 -11.54 4.96
N ALA A 76 6.62 -12.25 3.96
CA ALA A 76 5.62 -13.30 4.15
C ALA A 76 6.00 -14.35 5.22
N PRO A 77 7.28 -14.77 5.38
CA PRO A 77 7.67 -15.67 6.48
C PRO A 77 7.37 -15.14 7.89
N LEU A 78 7.25 -13.82 8.07
CA LEU A 78 6.99 -13.19 9.36
C LEU A 78 5.49 -12.99 9.65
N LEU A 79 4.63 -13.18 8.64
CA LEU A 79 3.20 -12.96 8.75
C LEU A 79 2.50 -14.12 9.49
N SER A 80 1.35 -13.82 10.07
CA SER A 80 0.53 -14.78 10.81
C SER A 80 -0.79 -15.05 10.08
N PRO A 81 -1.28 -16.31 10.03
CA PRO A 81 -2.63 -16.60 9.56
C PRO A 81 -3.73 -16.11 10.53
N HIS A 82 -3.34 -15.64 11.71
CA HIS A 82 -4.28 -15.11 12.72
C HIS A 82 -4.66 -13.66 12.46
N SER A 83 -3.76 -12.84 11.90
CA SER A 83 -4.07 -11.47 11.47
C SER A 83 -4.78 -11.47 10.12
N VAL A 84 -5.36 -10.34 9.72
CA VAL A 84 -5.83 -10.16 8.34
C VAL A 84 -4.61 -9.80 7.49
N ASN A 85 -4.40 -10.49 6.37
CA ASN A 85 -3.29 -10.24 5.46
C ASN A 85 -3.82 -9.68 4.14
N LEU A 86 -3.37 -8.48 3.77
CA LEU A 86 -3.68 -7.82 2.50
C LEU A 86 -2.42 -7.77 1.63
N PHE A 87 -2.41 -8.53 0.54
CA PHE A 87 -1.28 -8.59 -0.40
C PHE A 87 -1.54 -7.68 -1.59
N VAL A 88 -0.74 -6.62 -1.74
CA VAL A 88 -0.94 -5.59 -2.76
C VAL A 88 0.07 -5.74 -3.88
N HIS A 89 -0.42 -5.79 -5.12
CA HIS A 89 0.42 -5.99 -6.31
C HIS A 89 0.21 -4.86 -7.30
N GLY A 90 1.33 -4.24 -7.68
CA GLY A 90 1.35 -3.25 -8.76
C GLY A 90 1.35 -3.95 -10.12
N PHE A 91 0.67 -3.35 -11.09
CA PHE A 91 0.67 -3.82 -12.47
C PHE A 91 1.87 -3.30 -13.24
N ASN A 92 2.52 -4.17 -14.00
CA ASN A 92 3.53 -3.82 -14.98
C ASN A 92 2.89 -3.75 -16.38
N ALA A 93 2.46 -2.55 -16.78
CA ALA A 93 1.71 -2.37 -18.03
C ALA A 93 2.43 -2.87 -19.30
N PRO A 94 3.75 -2.62 -19.51
CA PRO A 94 4.46 -3.12 -20.69
C PRO A 94 4.40 -4.64 -20.91
N ASP A 95 4.48 -5.41 -19.82
CA ASP A 95 4.56 -6.87 -19.89
C ASP A 95 3.28 -7.56 -19.39
N ALA A 96 2.24 -6.78 -19.09
CA ALA A 96 0.91 -7.22 -18.67
C ALA A 96 0.88 -8.24 -17.51
N TYR A 97 1.66 -8.01 -16.45
CA TYR A 97 1.64 -8.87 -15.25
C TYR A 97 1.60 -8.06 -13.94
N PHE A 98 1.21 -8.72 -12.85
CA PHE A 98 1.29 -8.15 -11.50
C PHE A 98 2.54 -8.61 -10.77
N PHE A 99 3.29 -7.68 -10.19
CA PHE A 99 4.53 -8.02 -9.49
C PHE A 99 4.27 -8.97 -8.32
N GLY A 100 5.00 -10.09 -8.26
CA GLY A 100 4.88 -11.07 -7.19
C GLY A 100 3.71 -12.04 -7.32
N LEU A 101 3.01 -12.04 -8.47
CA LEU A 101 2.10 -13.11 -8.86
C LEU A 101 2.75 -13.99 -9.95
N PRO A 102 2.52 -15.33 -9.92
CA PRO A 102 1.77 -16.08 -8.92
C PRO A 102 2.46 -16.06 -7.54
N TYR A 103 1.68 -16.31 -6.49
CA TYR A 103 2.18 -16.25 -5.12
C TYR A 103 3.32 -17.24 -4.87
N GLY A 104 4.30 -16.81 -4.07
CA GLY A 104 5.30 -17.71 -3.49
C GLY A 104 4.73 -18.62 -2.39
N PRO A 105 5.49 -19.64 -1.97
CA PRO A 105 4.99 -20.69 -1.06
C PRO A 105 4.50 -20.17 0.29
N GLU A 106 5.14 -19.14 0.85
CA GLU A 106 4.73 -18.58 2.14
C GLU A 106 3.37 -17.90 2.10
N VAL A 107 3.07 -17.18 1.02
CA VAL A 107 1.75 -16.56 0.86
C VAL A 107 0.71 -17.64 0.59
N GLN A 108 1.02 -18.64 -0.24
CA GLN A 108 0.14 -19.78 -0.47
C GLN A 108 -0.18 -20.53 0.83
N ARG A 109 0.80 -20.70 1.72
CA ARG A 109 0.62 -21.30 3.04
C ARG A 109 -0.38 -20.51 3.90
N LEU A 110 -0.31 -19.18 3.90
CA LEU A 110 -1.26 -18.34 4.64
C LEU A 110 -2.68 -18.50 4.11
N PHE A 111 -2.86 -18.50 2.80
CA PHE A 111 -4.16 -18.78 2.17
C PHE A 111 -4.68 -20.18 2.49
N ALA A 112 -3.82 -21.21 2.50
CA ALA A 112 -4.21 -22.58 2.85
C ALA A 112 -4.63 -22.71 4.33
N GLN A 113 -4.01 -21.94 5.23
CA GLN A 113 -4.28 -21.98 6.67
C GLN A 113 -5.53 -21.18 7.05
N ASN A 114 -5.74 -20.01 6.46
CA ASN A 114 -6.89 -19.17 6.77
C ASN A 114 -7.30 -18.28 5.58
N PRO A 115 -8.02 -18.82 4.58
CA PRO A 115 -8.36 -18.09 3.36
C PRO A 115 -9.30 -16.91 3.64
N ALA A 116 -10.14 -16.99 4.68
CA ALA A 116 -11.05 -15.91 5.07
C ALA A 116 -10.34 -14.66 5.61
N ARG A 117 -9.04 -14.79 5.95
CA ARG A 117 -8.20 -13.70 6.45
C ARG A 117 -7.12 -13.28 5.45
N CYS A 118 -7.18 -13.75 4.21
CA CYS A 118 -6.22 -13.41 3.18
C CYS A 118 -6.93 -12.74 2.00
N PHE A 119 -6.46 -11.56 1.62
CA PHE A 119 -7.02 -10.75 0.54
C PHE A 119 -5.90 -10.29 -0.39
N THR A 120 -6.25 -10.09 -1.65
CA THR A 120 -5.36 -9.53 -2.67
C THR A 120 -5.89 -8.17 -3.07
N MET A 121 -5.00 -7.20 -3.28
CA MET A 121 -5.34 -5.92 -3.93
C MET A 121 -4.48 -5.72 -5.15
N LEU A 122 -5.12 -5.52 -6.29
CA LEU A 122 -4.49 -5.28 -7.58
C LEU A 122 -4.65 -3.80 -7.93
N VAL A 123 -3.54 -3.11 -8.17
CA VAL A 123 -3.54 -1.67 -8.49
C VAL A 123 -2.87 -1.41 -9.83
N GLY A 124 -3.42 -0.48 -10.61
CA GLY A 124 -2.84 -0.11 -11.90
C GLY A 124 -3.27 -0.98 -13.07
N CYS A 125 -4.29 -1.81 -12.92
CA CYS A 125 -4.70 -2.70 -14.01
C CYS A 125 -5.22 -1.90 -15.21
N THR A 126 -4.70 -2.17 -16.41
CA THR A 126 -5.12 -1.47 -17.64
C THR A 126 -5.90 -2.38 -18.61
N GLY A 127 -6.12 -3.64 -18.25
CA GLY A 127 -6.79 -4.63 -19.11
C GLY A 127 -7.97 -5.28 -18.40
N GLU A 128 -8.96 -5.74 -19.17
CA GLU A 128 -10.16 -6.35 -18.60
C GLU A 128 -9.83 -7.57 -17.72
N MET A 129 -10.44 -7.63 -16.54
CA MET A 129 -10.26 -8.72 -15.58
C MET A 129 -11.60 -9.15 -14.99
N CYS A 130 -11.72 -10.45 -14.74
CA CYS A 130 -12.86 -11.00 -14.04
C CYS A 130 -12.76 -10.70 -12.54
N PRO A 131 -13.88 -10.31 -11.88
CA PRO A 131 -13.89 -10.14 -10.44
C PRO A 131 -13.66 -11.48 -9.74
N LEU A 132 -12.89 -11.44 -8.65
CA LEU A 132 -12.63 -12.61 -7.79
C LEU A 132 -13.03 -12.29 -6.34
N PRO A 133 -13.63 -13.23 -5.58
CA PRO A 133 -14.26 -12.92 -4.28
C PRO A 133 -13.35 -12.30 -3.22
N SER A 134 -12.05 -12.61 -3.22
CA SER A 134 -11.07 -12.09 -2.25
C SER A 134 -10.10 -11.07 -2.85
N VAL A 135 -10.42 -10.53 -4.03
CA VAL A 135 -9.56 -9.60 -4.77
C VAL A 135 -10.22 -8.24 -4.84
N ALA A 136 -9.55 -7.24 -4.27
CA ALA A 136 -9.81 -5.84 -4.56
C ALA A 136 -9.11 -5.46 -5.87
N LEU A 137 -9.82 -4.79 -6.77
CA LEU A 137 -9.30 -4.39 -8.07
C LEU A 137 -9.48 -2.89 -8.30
N TYR A 138 -8.36 -2.23 -8.55
CA TYR A 138 -8.33 -0.85 -8.98
C TYR A 138 -7.69 -0.70 -10.36
N TRP A 139 -8.45 -0.10 -11.25
CA TRP A 139 -8.10 0.15 -12.64
C TRP A 139 -7.25 1.40 -12.73
N GLU A 140 -6.17 1.32 -13.48
CA GLU A 140 -5.29 2.45 -13.74
C GLU A 140 -4.97 3.24 -12.47
N ARG A 141 -5.38 4.51 -12.39
CA ARG A 141 -5.18 5.34 -11.21
C ARG A 141 -6.44 5.36 -10.36
N ILE A 142 -6.29 4.99 -9.09
CA ILE A 142 -7.37 5.16 -8.09
C ILE A 142 -7.73 6.65 -8.04
N PRO A 143 -9.03 7.00 -8.10
CA PRO A 143 -9.51 8.38 -8.25
C PRO A 143 -9.39 9.18 -6.94
N LEU A 144 -8.18 9.31 -6.41
CA LEU A 144 -7.86 10.02 -5.18
C LEU A 144 -6.90 11.18 -5.46
N PRO A 145 -7.10 12.37 -4.88
CA PRO A 145 -6.31 13.56 -5.21
C PRO A 145 -4.78 13.37 -5.12
N PRO A 146 -4.22 12.72 -4.09
CA PRO A 146 -2.76 12.51 -4.03
C PRO A 146 -2.22 11.60 -5.14
N LEU A 147 -3.06 10.70 -5.65
CA LEU A 147 -2.70 9.83 -6.76
C LEU A 147 -2.88 10.58 -8.08
N TRP A 148 -3.97 11.30 -8.32
CA TRP A 148 -4.15 12.07 -9.56
C TRP A 148 -3.12 13.17 -9.74
N ASN A 149 -2.79 13.89 -8.67
CA ASN A 149 -1.81 14.97 -8.70
C ASN A 149 -0.35 14.47 -8.59
N TYR A 150 -0.12 13.16 -8.74
CA TYR A 150 1.21 12.59 -8.67
C TYR A 150 2.10 13.13 -9.80
N PRO A 151 3.34 13.59 -9.51
CA PRO A 151 4.24 14.14 -10.50
C PRO A 151 4.50 13.19 -11.68
N VAL A 152 4.37 13.72 -12.90
CA VAL A 152 4.59 12.95 -14.12
C VAL A 152 6.06 12.99 -14.54
N ASP A 153 6.70 14.15 -14.44
CA ASP A 153 8.05 14.38 -14.97
C ASP A 153 9.07 14.63 -13.86
N ARG A 154 10.27 14.07 -14.05
CA ARG A 154 11.43 14.33 -13.19
C ARG A 154 12.04 15.69 -13.52
N PRO A 155 12.83 16.27 -12.59
CA PRO A 155 13.81 17.30 -12.94
C PRO A 155 14.72 16.77 -14.05
N GLY A 156 14.61 17.33 -15.27
CA GLY A 156 15.29 16.85 -16.47
C GLY A 156 14.42 16.15 -17.53
N GLY A 157 13.09 16.11 -17.36
CA GLY A 157 12.13 15.77 -18.41
C GLY A 157 11.89 14.28 -18.65
N LYS A 158 12.56 13.38 -17.93
CA LYS A 158 12.24 11.94 -17.95
C LYS A 158 11.01 11.66 -17.08
N ARG A 159 10.06 10.86 -17.57
CA ARG A 159 8.85 10.50 -16.80
C ARG A 159 9.17 9.63 -15.57
N TYR A 160 8.42 9.82 -14.50
CA TYR A 160 8.30 8.84 -13.43
C TYR A 160 7.53 7.61 -13.93
N VAL A 161 7.75 6.45 -13.31
CA VAL A 161 7.03 5.21 -13.64
C VAL A 161 5.62 5.17 -13.02
N GLY A 162 5.22 6.25 -12.33
CA GLY A 162 3.96 6.36 -11.58
C GLY A 162 4.15 6.16 -10.07
N PRO A 163 3.05 6.15 -9.30
CA PRO A 163 3.09 5.92 -7.86
C PRO A 163 3.59 4.53 -7.49
N THR A 164 4.29 4.39 -6.36
CA THR A 164 4.66 3.07 -5.85
C THR A 164 3.42 2.25 -5.47
N THR A 165 3.52 0.91 -5.51
CA THR A 165 2.46 0.02 -5.00
C THR A 165 2.11 0.37 -3.55
N GLY A 166 3.13 0.70 -2.74
CA GLY A 166 2.96 1.14 -1.36
C GLY A 166 2.15 2.42 -1.22
N PHE A 167 2.45 3.43 -2.05
CA PHE A 167 1.74 4.70 -2.02
C PHE A 167 0.28 4.59 -2.47
N ASN A 168 -0.02 3.78 -3.48
CA ASN A 168 -1.41 3.48 -3.87
C ASN A 168 -2.22 2.93 -2.69
N ALA A 169 -1.68 1.93 -1.98
CA ALA A 169 -2.35 1.35 -0.83
C ALA A 169 -2.47 2.34 0.34
N LEU A 170 -1.40 3.08 0.61
CA LEU A 170 -1.35 4.05 1.70
C LEU A 170 -2.40 5.15 1.53
N VAL A 171 -2.50 5.76 0.34
CA VAL A 171 -3.47 6.82 0.06
C VAL A 171 -4.91 6.29 0.12
N LEU A 172 -5.17 5.08 -0.39
CA LEU A 172 -6.48 4.45 -0.31
C LEU A 172 -6.90 4.20 1.15
N LEU A 173 -6.02 3.58 1.95
CA LEU A 173 -6.30 3.24 3.34
C LEU A 173 -6.43 4.51 4.19
N ASP A 174 -5.63 5.53 3.92
CA ASP A 174 -5.78 6.84 4.57
C ASP A 174 -7.14 7.47 4.27
N TRP A 175 -7.53 7.51 2.99
CA TRP A 175 -8.82 8.06 2.57
C TRP A 175 -10.00 7.33 3.22
N LEU A 176 -9.93 5.99 3.35
CA LEU A 176 -10.98 5.21 4.00
C LEU A 176 -11.22 5.62 5.45
N ARG A 177 -10.18 6.03 6.21
CA ARG A 177 -10.33 6.51 7.59
C ARG A 177 -11.17 7.79 7.70
N GLY A 178 -11.27 8.57 6.62
CA GLY A 178 -12.15 9.74 6.55
C GLY A 178 -13.64 9.39 6.38
N HIS A 179 -13.97 8.10 6.20
CA HIS A 179 -15.33 7.63 5.91
C HIS A 179 -15.94 6.86 7.08
N ALA A 180 -17.27 6.89 7.17
CA ALA A 180 -18.01 6.27 8.26
C ALA A 180 -17.72 4.76 8.37
N GLY A 181 -17.36 4.33 9.58
CA GLY A 181 -17.13 2.91 9.91
C GLY A 181 -15.68 2.45 9.85
N TYR A 182 -14.72 3.29 9.43
CA TYR A 182 -13.29 2.96 9.45
C TYR A 182 -12.58 3.78 10.54
N SER A 183 -12.16 3.13 11.62
CA SER A 183 -11.57 3.81 12.79
C SER A 183 -10.18 3.30 13.18
N TYR A 184 -9.52 2.54 12.31
CA TYR A 184 -8.21 1.98 12.59
C TYR A 184 -7.12 3.06 12.65
N GLN A 185 -6.06 2.78 13.41
CA GLN A 185 -4.81 3.50 13.29
C GLN A 185 -4.06 3.04 12.04
N LEU A 186 -3.56 3.98 11.24
CA LEU A 186 -2.74 3.68 10.07
C LEU A 186 -1.27 3.77 10.45
N MET A 187 -0.52 2.69 10.21
CA MET A 187 0.88 2.57 10.58
C MET A 187 1.73 2.15 9.39
N THR A 188 3.00 2.54 9.39
CA THR A 188 4.01 2.06 8.44
C THR A 188 5.19 1.44 9.18
N LEU A 189 5.77 0.38 8.63
CA LEU A 189 7.04 -0.21 9.07
C LEU A 189 8.01 -0.27 7.89
N GLY A 190 9.20 0.30 8.06
CA GLY A 190 10.29 0.21 7.08
C GLY A 190 10.13 1.07 5.82
N PHE A 191 9.21 2.03 5.81
CA PHE A 191 9.14 3.12 4.83
C PHE A 191 10.25 4.14 5.10
N SER A 192 11.50 3.71 5.01
CA SER A 192 12.70 4.50 5.33
C SER A 192 13.71 4.50 4.19
N ASN A 193 14.70 5.40 4.27
CA ASN A 193 15.82 5.45 3.32
C ASN A 193 16.83 4.30 3.50
N GLU A 194 16.65 3.44 4.51
CA GLU A 194 17.62 2.43 4.92
C GLU A 194 17.68 1.22 3.97
N ALA A 195 16.76 1.14 2.99
CA ALA A 195 16.62 0.03 2.03
C ALA A 195 17.24 0.29 0.63
N GLY A 196 17.86 1.44 0.38
CA GLY A 196 18.52 1.74 -0.90
C GLY A 196 17.58 2.03 -2.09
N LYS A 197 18.02 1.69 -3.31
CA LYS A 197 17.47 2.10 -4.64
C LYS A 197 16.04 1.62 -4.98
N ARG A 198 15.29 1.00 -4.05
CA ARG A 198 13.97 0.38 -4.34
C ARG A 198 12.88 1.38 -4.72
N TRP A 199 13.10 2.66 -4.46
CA TRP A 199 12.22 3.78 -4.83
C TRP A 199 12.61 4.44 -6.16
N GLY A 200 13.68 3.93 -6.80
CA GLY A 200 14.24 4.50 -8.02
C GLY A 200 13.23 4.52 -9.16
N GLY A 201 12.94 5.71 -9.67
CA GLY A 201 12.04 5.91 -10.81
C GLY A 201 10.62 6.32 -10.44
N HIS A 202 10.30 6.36 -9.15
CA HIS A 202 9.09 6.96 -8.59
C HIS A 202 9.38 8.38 -8.07
N ALA A 203 8.35 9.20 -7.89
CA ALA A 203 8.44 10.53 -7.28
C ALA A 203 8.56 10.40 -5.75
N TRP A 204 9.65 9.80 -5.28
CA TRP A 204 9.85 9.45 -3.88
C TRP A 204 9.79 10.65 -2.93
N ASP A 205 10.26 11.82 -3.36
CA ASP A 205 10.18 13.05 -2.56
C ASP A 205 8.72 13.44 -2.30
N TYR A 206 7.87 13.37 -3.32
CA TYR A 206 6.44 13.61 -3.21
C TYR A 206 5.75 12.61 -2.28
N GLU A 207 6.02 11.31 -2.43
CA GLU A 207 5.43 10.27 -1.57
C GLU A 207 5.82 10.44 -0.09
N ARG A 208 7.07 10.84 0.16
CA ARG A 208 7.55 11.11 1.51
C ARG A 208 6.96 12.37 2.11
N GLU A 209 6.91 13.46 1.35
CA GLU A 209 6.31 14.71 1.80
C GLU A 209 4.83 14.49 2.17
N TRP A 210 4.10 13.76 1.32
CA TRP A 210 2.73 13.36 1.63
C TRP A 210 2.64 12.55 2.92
N LEU A 211 3.48 11.52 3.10
CA LEU A 211 3.49 10.69 4.31
C LEU A 211 3.85 11.49 5.57
N GLN A 212 4.69 12.51 5.47
CA GLN A 212 5.04 13.39 6.60
C GLN A 212 3.87 14.30 7.03
N GLN A 213 2.99 14.64 6.11
CA GLN A 213 1.82 15.48 6.36
C GLN A 213 0.58 14.66 6.76
N ALA A 214 0.57 13.36 6.44
CA ALA A 214 -0.51 12.46 6.79
C ALA A 214 -0.49 12.09 8.28
N ASP A 215 -1.67 11.86 8.86
CA ASP A 215 -1.82 11.33 10.21
C ASP A 215 -1.53 9.82 10.24
N VAL A 216 -0.28 9.45 9.98
CA VAL A 216 0.19 8.06 9.87
C VAL A 216 1.31 7.81 10.85
N ILE A 217 1.21 6.75 11.64
CA ILE A 217 2.22 6.39 12.62
C ILE A 217 3.39 5.70 11.91
N VAL A 218 4.51 6.41 11.78
CA VAL A 218 5.74 5.84 11.21
C VAL A 218 6.50 5.07 12.27
N THR A 219 6.54 3.74 12.15
CA THR A 219 7.26 2.86 13.08
C THR A 219 8.73 2.75 12.64
N PRO A 220 9.68 3.26 13.44
CA PRO A 220 11.09 3.15 13.11
C PRO A 220 11.58 1.70 13.22
N LEU A 221 12.55 1.34 12.38
CA LEU A 221 13.25 0.07 12.54
C LEU A 221 14.12 0.10 13.80
N ARG A 222 14.22 -1.03 14.50
CA ARG A 222 15.13 -1.19 15.63
C ARG A 222 16.56 -1.05 15.13
N ARG A 223 17.31 -0.17 15.79
CA ARG A 223 18.72 0.08 15.42
C ARG A 223 19.54 -1.20 15.56
N ARG A 224 20.10 -1.67 14.45
CA ARG A 224 21.12 -2.73 14.48
C ARG A 224 22.42 -2.16 15.04
N SER A 225 23.04 -2.87 15.99
CA SER A 225 24.38 -2.51 16.45
C SER A 225 25.37 -2.63 15.29
N TRP A 226 26.43 -1.83 15.34
CA TRP A 226 27.42 -1.77 14.25
C TRP A 226 28.11 -3.12 13.98
N TRP A 227 28.28 -3.94 15.03
CA TRP A 227 28.78 -5.31 14.90
C TRP A 227 27.81 -6.25 14.14
N GLN A 228 26.49 -6.15 14.39
CA GLN A 228 25.50 -6.96 13.67
C GLN A 228 25.47 -6.67 12.16
N LYS A 229 25.84 -5.46 11.76
CA LYS A 229 25.98 -5.09 10.33
C LYS A 229 27.21 -5.72 9.67
N LEU A 230 28.27 -6.00 10.43
CA LEU A 230 29.50 -6.62 9.93
C LEU A 230 29.35 -8.14 9.74
N PHE A 231 28.63 -8.82 10.61
CA PHE A 231 28.52 -10.29 10.59
C PHE A 231 27.36 -10.85 9.73
N ASN A 232 26.38 -10.04 9.35
CA ASN A 232 25.25 -10.47 8.48
C ASN A 232 25.50 -10.21 6.98
N ARG A 233 26.77 -10.08 6.55
CA ARG A 233 27.17 -10.12 5.14
C ARG A 233 27.57 -11.56 4.77
N GLN A 234 26.58 -12.45 4.67
CA GLN A 234 26.68 -13.72 3.94
C GLN A 234 25.37 -13.94 3.19
#